data_AF-A0AAX1Q2T0-F1
#
_entry.id   AF-A0AAX1Q2T0-F1
#
_cell.length_a   1.000
_cell.length_b   1.000
_cell.length_c   1.000
_cell.angle_alpha   90.00
_cell.angle_beta   90.00
_cell.angle_gamma   90.00
#
_symmetry.space_group_name_H-M   'P 1'
#
loop_
_entity.id
_entity.type
_entity.pdbx_description
1 polymer ?
#
loop_
_entity_poly.entity_id
_entity_poly.type
_entity_poly.pdbx_seq_one_letter_code
_entity_poly.pdbx_strand_id
1 'polypeptide(L)'
;MDTYPKLFVECGEPFTQGAYIYVDQFEILFGRVGTNSKPDIAFSNAFVSRRHFAIQYCSGQASIVDLNSKHGTKVNGRPLTPHLPFTLKHGDIISAANETVVLHFSSLDLDQTLDFQPISHEMIQCNGTSLPFTMDEIKQTVTYKKQTCTLSDKEFLFFYKLAHSLNEFVLKTDIKKEVWPERELLEDGVPDVHAEELNALVYRMRRKLHNDFTIEVIRGKGYILHLNE
;
A
#
# COMPACT_ATOMS: atom_id res chain seq x y z
N MET A 1 13.02 5.00 -8.54
CA MET A 1 13.20 4.15 -7.34
C MET A 1 12.46 2.87 -7.65
N ASP A 2 13.12 1.72 -7.59
CA ASP A 2 12.45 0.44 -7.77
C ASP A 2 11.51 0.24 -6.59
N THR A 3 10.23 0.52 -6.82
CA THR A 3 9.19 0.22 -5.86
C THR A 3 8.91 -1.28 -6.02
N TYR A 4 8.88 -2.03 -4.92
CA TYR A 4 8.57 -3.46 -4.89
C TYR A 4 7.28 -3.71 -4.09
N PRO A 5 6.44 -4.70 -4.43
CA PRO A 5 5.31 -5.08 -3.59
C PRO A 5 5.77 -5.38 -2.16
N LYS A 6 4.89 -5.19 -1.19
CA LYS A 6 5.22 -5.42 0.23
C LYS A 6 4.19 -6.30 0.91
N LEU A 7 4.66 -7.08 1.87
CA LEU A 7 3.83 -7.86 2.78
C LEU A 7 3.93 -7.23 4.16
N PHE A 8 2.80 -6.81 4.71
CA PHE A 8 2.69 -6.39 6.09
C PHE A 8 2.44 -7.62 6.97
N VAL A 9 3.24 -7.78 8.01
CA VAL A 9 3.11 -8.90 8.96
C VAL A 9 2.10 -8.53 10.03
N GLU A 10 0.94 -9.19 10.01
CA GLU A 10 -0.01 -9.13 11.13
C GLU A 10 0.39 -10.14 12.22
N CYS A 11 0.79 -11.35 11.83
CA CYS A 11 1.24 -12.39 12.75
C CYS A 11 2.32 -13.26 12.09
N GLY A 12 3.32 -13.71 12.85
CA GLY A 12 4.32 -14.69 12.36
C GLY A 12 5.71 -14.49 12.98
N GLU A 13 6.03 -15.28 14.00
CA GLU A 13 7.36 -15.24 14.62
C GLU A 13 8.48 -15.63 13.65
N PRO A 14 9.65 -14.96 13.67
CA PRO A 14 10.11 -13.99 14.68
C PRO A 14 9.73 -12.53 14.38
N PHE A 15 8.96 -12.27 13.32
CA PHE A 15 8.61 -10.92 12.92
C PHE A 15 7.58 -10.34 13.89
N THR A 16 7.81 -9.09 14.32
CA THR A 16 6.84 -8.35 15.11
C THR A 16 5.66 -7.94 14.23
N GLN A 17 4.45 -7.97 14.78
CA GLN A 17 3.29 -7.33 14.15
C GLN A 17 3.66 -5.90 13.74
N GLY A 18 3.36 -5.52 12.50
CA GLY A 18 3.75 -4.22 11.95
C GLY A 18 4.97 -4.23 11.03
N ALA A 19 5.70 -5.35 10.95
CA ALA A 19 6.87 -5.46 10.08
C ALA A 19 6.48 -5.50 8.59
N TYR A 20 7.37 -5.01 7.72
CA TYR A 20 7.23 -5.11 6.27
C TYR A 20 8.29 -6.05 5.68
N ILE A 21 7.86 -6.87 4.74
CA ILE A 21 8.73 -7.71 3.91
C ILE A 21 8.56 -7.25 2.46
N TYR A 22 9.65 -6.86 1.82
CA TYR A 22 9.63 -6.43 0.42
C TYR A 22 9.73 -7.64 -0.51
N VAL A 23 8.98 -7.60 -1.61
CA VAL A 23 9.02 -8.58 -2.70
C VAL A 23 9.92 -8.04 -3.82
N ASP A 24 11.21 -7.93 -3.51
CA ASP A 24 12.24 -7.31 -4.36
C ASP A 24 13.00 -8.28 -5.27
N GLN A 25 12.62 -9.56 -5.21
CA GLN A 25 13.20 -10.63 -6.01
C GLN A 25 12.13 -11.32 -6.86
N PHE A 26 12.58 -11.96 -7.94
CA PHE A 26 11.71 -12.72 -8.84
C PHE A 26 10.91 -13.80 -8.09
N GLU A 27 11.53 -14.45 -7.12
CA GLU A 27 10.90 -15.46 -6.26
C GLU A 27 11.45 -15.30 -4.85
N ILE A 28 10.57 -15.28 -3.86
CA ILE A 28 10.90 -15.29 -2.44
C ILE A 28 10.26 -16.51 -1.80
N LEU A 29 11.09 -17.38 -1.23
CA LEU A 29 10.66 -18.58 -0.52
C LEU A 29 10.36 -18.27 0.94
N PHE A 30 9.13 -18.57 1.37
CA PHE A 30 8.69 -18.48 2.74
C PHE A 30 8.64 -19.87 3.36
N GLY A 31 9.17 -20.01 4.57
CA GLY A 31 9.17 -21.30 5.26
C GLY A 31 9.83 -21.22 6.62
N ARG A 32 10.32 -22.37 7.10
CA ARG A 32 11.04 -22.49 8.36
C ARG A 32 12.48 -22.97 8.16
N VAL A 33 13.40 -22.44 8.95
CA VAL A 33 14.79 -22.92 8.97
C VAL A 33 14.84 -24.40 9.36
N GLY A 34 15.60 -25.18 8.60
CA GLY A 34 15.97 -26.54 8.93
C GLY A 34 17.40 -26.85 8.52
N THR A 35 17.89 -28.02 8.89
CA THR A 35 19.28 -28.46 8.67
C THR A 35 19.75 -28.33 7.23
N ASN A 36 18.87 -28.58 6.25
CA ASN A 36 19.17 -28.49 4.81
C ASN A 36 18.21 -27.53 4.06
N SER A 37 17.54 -26.62 4.76
CA SER A 37 16.58 -25.69 4.13
C SER A 37 16.67 -24.33 4.76
N LYS A 38 17.08 -23.35 3.96
CA LYS A 38 17.16 -21.94 4.34
C LYS A 38 16.22 -21.15 3.42
N PRO A 39 14.97 -20.90 3.83
CA PRO A 39 14.08 -20.02 3.07
C PRO A 39 14.59 -18.58 3.13
N ASP A 40 14.19 -17.76 2.15
CA ASP A 40 14.55 -16.33 2.11
C ASP A 40 13.91 -15.59 3.27
N ILE A 41 12.64 -15.92 3.55
CA ILE A 41 11.90 -15.47 4.73
C ILE A 41 11.60 -16.67 5.62
N ALA A 42 12.14 -16.61 6.84
CA ALA A 42 12.07 -17.71 7.79
C ALA A 42 11.18 -17.39 8.99
N PHE A 43 10.19 -18.24 9.22
CA PHE A 43 9.39 -18.28 10.45
C PHE A 43 9.93 -19.34 11.41
N SER A 44 9.84 -19.08 12.72
CA SER A 44 10.30 -20.02 13.76
C SER A 44 9.27 -21.12 14.06
N ASN A 45 8.01 -20.94 13.68
CA ASN A 45 6.91 -21.80 14.08
C ASN A 45 6.98 -23.21 13.45
N ALA A 46 6.91 -24.26 14.28
CA ALA A 46 7.02 -25.65 13.85
C ALA A 46 5.93 -26.11 12.86
N PHE A 47 4.75 -25.48 12.88
CA PHE A 47 3.67 -25.74 11.91
C PHE A 47 3.97 -25.19 10.52
N VAL A 48 4.95 -24.30 10.40
CA VAL A 48 5.44 -23.84 9.09
C VAL A 48 6.37 -24.90 8.50
N SER A 49 6.02 -25.39 7.31
CA SER A 49 6.88 -26.25 6.51
C SER A 49 8.18 -25.54 6.12
N ARG A 50 9.27 -26.30 5.97
CA ARG A 50 10.59 -25.76 5.62
C ARG A 50 10.60 -24.97 4.31
N ARG A 51 9.82 -25.46 3.33
CA ARG A 51 9.42 -24.78 2.10
C ARG A 51 7.89 -24.75 2.14
N HIS A 52 7.29 -23.62 2.50
CA HIS A 52 5.85 -23.54 2.74
C HIS A 52 5.12 -23.03 1.52
N PHE A 53 5.42 -21.79 1.14
CA PHE A 53 4.93 -21.17 -0.07
C PHE A 53 6.02 -20.28 -0.66
N ALA A 54 5.89 -19.95 -1.93
CA ALA A 54 6.73 -18.95 -2.58
C ALA A 54 5.84 -17.83 -3.11
N ILE A 55 6.36 -16.60 -3.07
CA ILE A 55 5.77 -15.47 -3.78
C ILE A 55 6.69 -15.15 -4.94
N GLN A 56 6.13 -15.14 -6.13
CA GLN A 56 6.80 -14.82 -7.38
C GLN A 56 6.33 -13.45 -7.84
N TYR A 57 7.26 -12.60 -8.29
CA TYR A 57 6.97 -11.28 -8.83
C TYR A 57 7.58 -11.14 -10.22
N CYS A 58 6.71 -11.08 -11.22
CA CYS A 58 7.08 -11.07 -12.63
C CYS A 58 6.21 -10.05 -13.37
N SER A 59 6.83 -9.20 -14.19
CA SER A 59 6.10 -8.29 -15.09
C SER A 59 5.03 -7.43 -14.39
N GLY A 60 5.29 -6.98 -13.16
CA GLY A 60 4.34 -6.18 -12.37
C GLY A 60 3.25 -6.99 -11.64
N GLN A 61 3.23 -8.31 -11.79
CA GLN A 61 2.24 -9.18 -11.17
C GLN A 61 2.88 -10.07 -10.10
N ALA A 62 2.26 -10.13 -8.92
CA ALA A 62 2.64 -11.05 -7.87
C ALA A 62 1.73 -12.27 -7.88
N SER A 63 2.31 -13.45 -7.67
CA SER A 63 1.56 -14.69 -7.46
C SER A 63 2.14 -15.49 -6.31
N ILE A 64 1.28 -16.17 -5.57
CA ILE A 64 1.64 -17.08 -4.49
C ILE A 64 1.42 -18.52 -4.92
N VAL A 65 2.36 -19.40 -4.56
CA VAL A 65 2.29 -20.84 -4.80
C VAL A 65 2.53 -21.57 -3.49
N ASP A 66 1.56 -22.38 -3.04
CA ASP A 66 1.80 -23.33 -1.94
C ASP A 66 2.71 -24.47 -2.43
N LEU A 67 3.79 -24.74 -1.71
CA LEU A 67 4.80 -25.74 -2.08
C LEU A 67 4.51 -27.11 -1.47
N ASN A 68 3.23 -27.51 -1.45
CA ASN A 68 2.71 -28.70 -0.80
C ASN A 68 3.03 -28.71 0.69
N SER A 69 2.66 -27.61 1.35
CA SER A 69 2.87 -27.45 2.78
C SER A 69 1.97 -28.38 3.60
N LYS A 70 2.43 -28.78 4.79
CA LYS A 70 1.71 -29.74 5.64
C LYS A 70 0.37 -29.17 6.14
N HIS A 71 0.32 -27.87 6.40
CA HIS A 71 -0.83 -27.20 7.02
C HIS A 71 -1.57 -26.26 6.05
N GLY A 72 -1.13 -26.22 4.79
CA GLY A 72 -1.73 -25.41 3.74
C GLY A 72 -1.46 -23.91 3.88
N THR A 73 -1.65 -23.25 2.75
CA THR A 73 -1.70 -21.79 2.62
C THR A 73 -3.10 -21.40 2.17
N LYS A 74 -3.62 -20.29 2.70
CA LYS A 74 -4.91 -19.71 2.33
C LYS A 74 -4.72 -18.27 1.87
N VAL A 75 -5.55 -17.83 0.93
CA VAL A 75 -5.70 -16.42 0.56
C VAL A 75 -7.15 -16.02 0.77
N ASN A 76 -7.39 -14.96 1.54
CA ASN A 76 -8.72 -14.48 1.92
C ASN A 76 -9.62 -15.60 2.50
N GLY A 77 -9.03 -16.46 3.33
CA GLY A 77 -9.69 -17.61 3.95
C GLY A 77 -9.89 -18.84 3.05
N ARG A 78 -9.58 -18.75 1.75
CA ARG A 78 -9.71 -19.86 0.79
C ARG A 78 -8.40 -20.62 0.66
N PRO A 79 -8.37 -21.96 0.84
CA PRO A 79 -7.14 -22.74 0.70
C PRO A 79 -6.65 -22.77 -0.75
N LEU A 80 -5.34 -22.65 -0.92
CA LEU A 80 -4.68 -22.80 -2.20
C LEU A 80 -4.53 -24.27 -2.58
N THR A 81 -4.57 -24.56 -3.88
CA THR A 81 -4.19 -25.87 -4.39
C THR A 81 -2.66 -25.93 -4.48
N PRO A 82 -1.99 -26.94 -3.90
CA PRO A 82 -0.54 -27.07 -3.98
C PRO A 82 -0.02 -27.01 -5.42
N HIS A 83 1.10 -26.30 -5.62
CA HIS A 83 1.77 -26.08 -6.90
C HIS A 83 0.97 -25.33 -7.97
N LEU A 84 -0.25 -24.88 -7.66
CA LEU A 84 -1.03 -24.02 -8.55
C LEU A 84 -0.83 -22.54 -8.15
N PRO A 85 -0.32 -21.68 -9.05
CA PRO A 85 -0.18 -20.26 -8.77
C PRO A 85 -1.53 -19.57 -8.58
N PHE A 86 -1.59 -18.70 -7.58
CA PHE A 86 -2.69 -17.78 -7.34
C PHE A 86 -2.19 -16.34 -7.45
N THR A 87 -2.78 -15.54 -8.34
CA THR A 87 -2.45 -14.12 -8.49
C THR A 87 -2.87 -13.35 -7.26
N LEU A 88 -1.92 -12.67 -6.61
CA LEU A 88 -2.18 -11.77 -5.48
C LEU A 88 -2.64 -10.39 -5.99
N LYS A 89 -3.62 -9.82 -5.31
CA LYS A 89 -4.12 -8.47 -5.50
C LYS A 89 -3.90 -7.64 -4.25
N HIS A 90 -3.74 -6.32 -4.41
CA HIS A 90 -3.67 -5.40 -3.28
C HIS A 90 -4.80 -5.68 -2.27
N GLY A 91 -4.43 -5.76 -0.99
CA GLY A 91 -5.35 -6.05 0.11
C GLY A 91 -5.59 -7.53 0.38
N ASP A 92 -5.04 -8.45 -0.41
CA ASP A 92 -5.17 -9.89 -0.15
C ASP A 92 -4.49 -10.28 1.18
N ILE A 93 -5.20 -11.10 1.95
CA ILE A 93 -4.71 -11.64 3.23
C ILE A 93 -4.22 -13.07 3.00
N ILE A 94 -2.94 -13.30 3.23
CA ILE A 94 -2.31 -14.62 3.16
C ILE A 94 -2.23 -15.18 4.57
N SER A 95 -2.81 -16.35 4.81
CA SER A 95 -2.65 -17.08 6.07
C SER A 95 -2.08 -18.47 5.85
N ALA A 96 -1.13 -18.87 6.70
CA ALA A 96 -0.44 -20.15 6.60
C ALA A 96 -0.32 -20.81 7.97
N ALA A 97 -0.07 -22.12 7.98
CA ALA A 97 0.18 -22.88 9.20
C ALA A 97 -0.89 -22.66 10.29
N ASN A 98 -2.17 -22.82 9.94
CA ASN A 98 -3.31 -22.56 10.84
C ASN A 98 -3.31 -21.14 11.43
N GLU A 99 -3.13 -20.11 10.60
CA GLU A 99 -3.18 -18.69 11.01
C GLU A 99 -2.09 -18.26 11.99
N THR A 100 -1.05 -19.09 12.18
CA THR A 100 0.14 -18.69 12.93
C THR A 100 1.04 -17.75 12.15
N VAL A 101 0.83 -17.65 10.83
CA VAL A 101 1.40 -16.64 9.95
C VAL A 101 0.24 -15.96 9.22
N VAL A 102 0.15 -14.64 9.32
CA VAL A 102 -0.84 -13.79 8.64
C VAL A 102 -0.13 -12.58 8.05
N LEU A 103 -0.23 -12.43 6.73
CA LEU A 103 0.42 -11.38 5.95
C LEU A 103 -0.62 -10.64 5.09
N HIS A 104 -0.49 -9.33 4.97
CA HIS A 104 -1.31 -8.51 4.08
C HIS A 104 -0.49 -8.09 2.88
N PHE A 105 -0.94 -8.44 1.69
CA PHE A 105 -0.26 -8.10 0.45
C PHE A 105 -0.66 -6.70 -0.03
N SER A 106 0.33 -5.89 -0.33
CA SER A 106 0.18 -4.58 -0.94
C SER A 106 0.97 -4.60 -2.25
N SER A 107 0.25 -4.62 -3.38
CA SER A 107 0.88 -4.31 -4.65
C SER A 107 1.26 -2.84 -4.66
N LEU A 108 2.27 -2.55 -5.46
CA LEU A 108 2.57 -1.20 -5.91
C LEU A 108 1.38 -0.71 -6.72
N ASP A 109 0.86 0.45 -6.38
CA ASP A 109 -0.01 1.17 -7.30
C ASP A 109 0.87 1.71 -8.42
N LEU A 110 0.99 0.92 -9.48
CA LEU A 110 1.35 1.39 -10.80
C LEU A 110 0.20 0.97 -11.72
N ASP A 111 -0.58 1.96 -12.16
CA ASP A 111 -1.69 1.80 -13.10
C ASP A 111 -1.39 0.80 -14.21
N GLN A 112 -2.15 -0.30 -14.30
CA GLN A 112 -2.51 -0.88 -15.59
C GLN A 112 -3.97 -1.39 -15.59
N THR A 113 -4.72 -0.70 -16.43
CA THR A 113 -6.08 -0.92 -16.93
C THR A 113 -6.37 -2.34 -17.47
N LEU A 114 -7.68 -2.67 -17.50
CA LEU A 114 -8.42 -3.69 -18.29
C LEU A 114 -8.67 -5.02 -17.53
N ASP A 115 -9.90 -5.42 -17.22
CA ASP A 115 -11.08 -5.44 -18.10
C ASP A 115 -12.42 -5.08 -17.42
N PHE A 116 -13.26 -4.43 -18.23
CA PHE A 116 -14.68 -4.19 -17.98
C PHE A 116 -15.47 -5.51 -17.91
N GLN A 117 -16.25 -5.69 -16.85
CA GLN A 117 -17.67 -6.04 -17.00
C GLN A 117 -18.51 -5.31 -15.94
N PRO A 118 -19.63 -4.69 -16.32
CA PRO A 118 -20.57 -4.13 -15.36
C PRO A 118 -21.41 -5.29 -14.82
N ILE A 119 -21.22 -5.65 -13.55
CA ILE A 119 -22.19 -6.49 -12.85
C ILE A 119 -22.79 -5.62 -11.75
N SER A 120 -23.96 -5.08 -12.12
CA SER A 120 -25.12 -4.76 -11.31
C SER A 120 -24.90 -4.57 -9.81
N HIS A 121 -25.33 -3.38 -9.34
CA HIS A 121 -26.05 -3.15 -8.10
C HIS A 121 -26.40 -4.45 -7.34
N GLU A 122 -25.62 -4.78 -6.32
CA GLU A 122 -26.08 -5.14 -4.98
C GLU A 122 -24.88 -5.39 -4.05
N MET A 123 -24.68 -4.42 -3.16
CA MET A 123 -24.12 -4.57 -1.81
C MET A 123 -22.93 -5.52 -1.59
N ILE A 124 -21.74 -4.95 -1.38
CA ILE A 124 -20.91 -5.35 -0.24
C ILE A 124 -20.30 -4.08 0.38
N GLN A 125 -20.79 -3.70 1.56
CA GLN A 125 -20.07 -2.81 2.47
C GLN A 125 -18.84 -3.58 2.96
N CYS A 126 -17.69 -3.30 2.35
CA CYS A 126 -16.41 -3.77 2.86
C CYS A 126 -15.87 -2.68 3.79
N ASN A 127 -15.77 -2.97 5.08
CA ASN A 127 -15.12 -2.13 6.09
C ASN A 127 -13.61 -2.00 5.82
N GLY A 128 -13.22 -1.33 4.73
CA GLY A 128 -11.93 -0.66 4.64
C GLY A 128 -11.97 0.55 5.57
N THR A 129 -10.82 0.99 6.08
CA THR A 129 -10.70 2.20 6.89
C THR A 129 -11.49 3.32 6.22
N SER A 130 -12.70 3.58 6.73
CA SER A 130 -13.61 4.54 6.12
C SER A 130 -13.01 5.90 6.40
N LEU A 131 -12.16 6.39 5.50
CA LEU A 131 -11.89 7.81 5.43
C LEU A 131 -13.27 8.48 5.44
N PRO A 132 -13.52 9.40 6.37
CA PRO A 132 -14.87 9.94 6.56
C PRO A 132 -15.27 10.87 5.40
N PHE A 133 -14.39 10.99 4.39
CA PHE A 133 -14.55 11.66 3.12
C PHE A 133 -14.22 10.72 1.96
N THR A 134 -14.81 10.96 0.80
CA THR A 134 -14.52 10.23 -0.44
C THR A 134 -13.67 11.08 -1.38
N MET A 135 -12.90 10.40 -2.24
CA MET A 135 -12.08 11.04 -3.27
C MET A 135 -12.37 10.38 -4.61
N ASP A 136 -12.51 11.18 -5.66
CA ASP A 136 -12.66 10.74 -7.05
C ASP A 136 -11.46 11.30 -7.81
N GLU A 137 -10.50 10.42 -8.13
CA GLU A 137 -9.24 10.76 -8.80
C GLU A 137 -9.45 11.27 -10.22
N ILE A 138 -10.40 10.68 -10.95
CA ILE A 138 -10.71 11.07 -12.33
C ILE A 138 -11.31 12.47 -12.35
N LYS A 139 -12.22 12.76 -11.42
CA LYS A 139 -12.84 14.09 -11.30
C LYS A 139 -12.00 15.07 -10.48
N GLN A 140 -10.90 14.60 -9.87
CA GLN A 140 -10.07 15.34 -8.93
C GLN A 140 -10.90 16.05 -7.85
N THR A 141 -11.90 15.33 -7.34
CA THR A 141 -12.84 15.87 -6.37
C THR A 141 -12.73 15.15 -5.04
N VAL A 142 -12.83 15.92 -3.97
CA VAL A 142 -12.90 15.41 -2.60
C VAL A 142 -14.26 15.79 -2.03
N THR A 143 -14.97 14.81 -1.48
CA THR A 143 -16.30 14.99 -0.89
C THR A 143 -16.30 14.65 0.58
N TYR A 144 -16.67 15.61 1.43
CA TYR A 144 -16.81 15.45 2.88
C TYR A 144 -18.05 16.19 3.37
N LYS A 145 -18.82 15.60 4.31
CA LYS A 145 -20.08 16.20 4.84
C LYS A 145 -21.05 16.72 3.75
N LYS A 146 -21.16 16.01 2.61
CA LYS A 146 -21.94 16.39 1.40
C LYS A 146 -21.44 17.63 0.65
N GLN A 147 -20.28 18.15 1.00
CA GLN A 147 -19.61 19.23 0.27
C GLN A 147 -18.51 18.64 -0.60
N THR A 148 -18.49 19.02 -1.87
CA THR A 148 -17.50 18.55 -2.85
C THR A 148 -16.65 19.72 -3.29
N CYS A 149 -15.33 19.57 -3.22
CA CYS A 149 -14.38 20.54 -3.76
C CYS A 149 -13.61 19.92 -4.93
N THR A 150 -13.36 20.72 -5.96
CA THR A 150 -12.57 20.32 -7.13
C THR A 150 -11.15 20.87 -7.01
N LEU A 151 -10.18 19.97 -7.10
CA LEU A 151 -8.76 20.25 -7.02
C LEU A 151 -8.16 20.23 -8.44
N SER A 152 -7.05 20.93 -8.65
CA SER A 152 -6.20 20.69 -9.83
C SER A 152 -5.34 19.44 -9.61
N ASP A 153 -4.74 18.89 -10.67
CA ASP A 153 -3.90 17.68 -10.61
C ASP A 153 -2.91 17.71 -9.44
N LYS A 154 -2.15 18.79 -9.30
CA LYS A 154 -1.14 18.98 -8.25
C LYS A 154 -1.74 19.09 -6.85
N GLU A 155 -2.90 19.74 -6.75
CA GLU A 155 -3.63 19.88 -5.48
C GLU A 155 -4.22 18.54 -5.05
N PHE A 156 -4.75 17.76 -6.00
CA PHE A 156 -5.28 16.43 -5.75
C PHE A 156 -4.17 15.47 -5.31
N LEU A 157 -3.05 15.40 -6.03
CA LEU A 157 -1.91 14.55 -5.65
C LEU A 157 -1.37 14.89 -4.25
N PHE A 158 -1.28 16.18 -3.93
CA PHE A 158 -0.87 16.62 -2.60
C PHE A 158 -1.86 16.18 -1.52
N PHE A 159 -3.15 16.37 -1.75
CA PHE A 159 -4.19 15.94 -0.81
C PHE A 159 -4.24 14.42 -0.65
N TYR A 160 -4.20 13.70 -1.77
CA TYR A 160 -4.18 12.24 -1.84
C TYR A 160 -3.05 11.68 -0.98
N LYS A 161 -1.84 12.22 -1.13
CA LYS A 161 -0.68 11.80 -0.34
C LYS A 161 -0.88 11.99 1.16
N LEU A 162 -1.40 13.14 1.56
CA LEU A 162 -1.63 13.44 2.97
C LEU A 162 -2.84 12.67 3.53
N ALA A 163 -3.86 12.40 2.72
CA ALA A 163 -5.06 11.66 3.12
C ALA A 163 -4.76 10.17 3.36
N HIS A 164 -3.82 9.59 2.60
CA HIS A 164 -3.33 8.22 2.83
C HIS A 164 -2.45 8.09 4.08
N SER A 165 -1.98 9.22 4.62
CA SER A 165 -1.23 9.33 5.88
C SER A 165 -1.94 10.30 6.84
N LEU A 166 -3.28 10.17 6.95
CA LEU A 166 -4.11 11.06 7.77
C LEU A 166 -3.64 11.06 9.23
N ASN A 167 -3.45 12.24 9.82
CA ASN A 167 -2.87 12.45 11.15
C ASN A 167 -1.42 11.95 11.32
N GLU A 168 -0.74 11.54 10.25
CA GLU A 168 0.66 11.14 10.26
C GLU A 168 1.55 12.16 9.53
N PHE A 169 2.83 12.15 9.88
CA PHE A 169 3.81 13.06 9.31
C PHE A 169 4.28 12.60 7.93
N VAL A 170 4.14 13.48 6.93
CA VAL A 170 4.63 13.26 5.57
C VAL A 170 5.78 14.20 5.25
N LEU A 171 6.91 13.63 4.80
CA LEU A 171 8.12 14.36 4.45
C LEU A 171 7.92 15.26 3.22
N LYS A 172 8.54 16.44 3.23
CA LYS A 172 8.53 17.39 2.11
C LYS A 172 9.11 16.77 0.82
N THR A 173 10.11 15.90 0.93
CA THR A 173 10.73 15.19 -0.20
C THR A 173 9.75 14.22 -0.86
N ASP A 174 8.93 13.54 -0.08
CA ASP A 174 7.94 12.59 -0.58
C ASP A 174 6.79 13.32 -1.26
N ILE A 175 6.37 14.45 -0.70
CA ILE A 175 5.42 15.35 -1.35
C ILE A 175 5.96 15.85 -2.69
N LYS A 176 7.24 16.25 -2.77
CA LYS A 176 7.84 16.71 -4.02
C LYS A 176 7.81 15.63 -5.10
N LYS A 177 8.18 14.39 -4.73
CA LYS A 177 8.17 13.23 -5.63
C LYS A 177 6.78 12.89 -6.14
N GLU A 178 5.78 12.97 -5.25
CA GLU A 178 4.40 12.67 -5.58
C GLU A 178 3.75 13.76 -6.44
N VAL A 179 3.97 15.02 -6.09
CA VAL A 179 3.28 16.14 -6.72
C VAL A 179 3.98 16.59 -8.00
N TRP A 180 5.30 16.49 -8.10
CA TRP A 180 6.06 16.87 -9.31
C TRP A 180 6.93 15.72 -9.85
N PRO A 181 6.34 14.56 -10.20
CA PRO A 181 7.09 13.45 -10.74
C PRO A 181 7.73 13.77 -12.11
N GLU A 182 7.21 14.78 -12.82
CA GLU A 182 7.66 15.18 -14.15
C GLU A 182 8.89 16.11 -14.17
N ARG A 183 9.33 16.62 -13.02
CA ARG A 183 10.45 17.56 -12.94
C ARG A 183 11.80 16.83 -12.90
N GLU A 184 12.85 17.52 -13.33
CA GLU A 184 14.22 16.98 -13.23
C GLU A 184 14.57 16.67 -11.78
N LEU A 185 15.17 15.50 -11.58
CA LEU A 185 15.62 15.04 -10.28
C LEU A 185 16.99 15.64 -9.99
N LEU A 186 17.15 16.20 -8.79
CA LEU A 186 18.44 16.60 -8.25
C LEU A 186 19.28 15.36 -7.89
N GLU A 187 20.55 15.55 -7.53
CA GLU A 187 21.47 14.47 -7.16
C GLU A 187 20.96 13.58 -6.00
N ASP A 188 20.07 14.09 -5.17
CA ASP A 188 19.42 13.39 -4.06
C ASP A 188 18.15 12.61 -4.48
N GLY A 189 17.81 12.61 -5.77
CA GLY A 189 16.63 11.96 -6.32
C GLY A 189 15.32 12.67 -5.96
N VAL A 190 15.38 13.93 -5.53
CA VAL A 190 14.21 14.76 -5.24
C VAL A 190 13.97 15.73 -6.39
N PRO A 191 12.72 15.91 -6.87
CA PRO A 191 12.43 16.87 -7.92
C PRO A 191 12.79 18.31 -7.51
N ASP A 192 13.37 19.06 -8.46
CA ASP A 192 13.67 20.48 -8.26
C ASP A 192 12.39 21.31 -8.20
N VAL A 193 11.99 21.61 -6.96
CA VAL A 193 10.77 22.33 -6.61
C VAL A 193 11.13 23.36 -5.55
N HIS A 194 10.88 24.62 -5.86
CA HIS A 194 11.17 25.72 -4.95
C HIS A 194 10.20 25.71 -3.75
N ALA A 195 10.63 26.31 -2.64
CA ALA A 195 9.79 26.37 -1.43
C ALA A 195 8.50 27.17 -1.68
N GLU A 196 8.58 28.17 -2.55
CA GLU A 196 7.48 29.04 -2.97
C GLU A 196 6.37 28.25 -3.67
N GLU A 197 6.70 27.27 -4.50
CA GLU A 197 5.72 26.43 -5.21
C GLU A 197 4.93 25.55 -4.23
N LEU A 198 5.61 24.94 -3.26
CA LEU A 198 4.97 24.18 -2.19
C LEU A 198 4.10 25.07 -1.29
N ASN A 199 4.59 26.25 -0.93
CA ASN A 199 3.83 27.19 -0.12
C ASN A 199 2.57 27.67 -0.86
N ALA A 200 2.67 27.95 -2.16
CA ALA A 200 1.54 28.32 -2.99
C ALA A 200 0.52 27.17 -3.12
N LEU A 201 0.98 25.92 -3.19
CA LEU A 201 0.11 24.75 -3.23
C LEU A 201 -0.66 24.58 -1.92
N VAL A 202 0.04 24.62 -0.78
CA VAL A 202 -0.57 24.53 0.55
C VAL A 202 -1.57 25.68 0.77
N TYR A 203 -1.23 26.89 0.32
CA TYR A 203 -2.14 28.04 0.40
C TYR A 203 -3.42 27.81 -0.42
N ARG A 204 -3.31 27.30 -1.65
CA ARG A 204 -4.48 26.97 -2.49
C ARG A 204 -5.32 25.85 -1.89
N MET A 205 -4.68 24.81 -1.37
CA MET A 205 -5.35 23.72 -0.66
C MET A 205 -6.15 24.21 0.53
N ARG A 206 -5.58 25.04 1.40
CA ARG A 206 -6.28 25.64 2.55
C ARG A 206 -7.46 26.53 2.17
N ARG A 207 -7.50 27.08 0.96
CA ARG A 207 -8.63 27.88 0.48
C ARG A 207 -9.77 27.02 -0.07
N LYS A 208 -9.44 25.85 -0.63
CA LYS A 208 -10.40 24.93 -1.26
C LYS A 208 -10.95 23.90 -0.28
N LEU A 209 -10.09 23.42 0.61
CA LEU A 209 -10.49 22.67 1.78
C LEU A 209 -11.11 23.68 2.75
N HIS A 210 -12.40 23.52 3.03
CA HIS A 210 -13.09 24.33 4.03
C HIS A 210 -12.52 24.04 5.44
N ASN A 211 -13.14 24.60 6.49
CA ASN A 211 -12.74 24.39 7.89
C ASN A 211 -12.77 22.92 8.36
N ASP A 212 -13.06 21.98 7.48
CA ASP A 212 -13.09 20.54 7.71
C ASP A 212 -11.72 19.87 7.70
N PHE A 213 -10.71 20.49 7.07
CA PHE A 213 -9.37 19.92 7.00
C PHE A 213 -8.33 20.96 7.41
N THR A 214 -7.40 20.54 8.27
CA THR A 214 -6.26 21.37 8.68
C THR A 214 -4.96 20.75 8.17
N ILE A 215 -4.23 21.49 7.35
CA ILE A 215 -2.86 21.13 6.96
C ILE A 215 -1.88 21.80 7.92
N GLU A 216 -1.31 21.03 8.84
CA GLU A 216 -0.22 21.47 9.71
C GLU A 216 1.11 21.45 8.94
N VAL A 217 1.91 22.49 9.13
CA VAL A 217 3.23 22.63 8.49
C VAL A 217 4.31 22.45 9.54
N ILE A 218 5.06 21.36 9.46
CA ILE A 218 6.24 21.13 10.28
C ILE A 218 7.42 21.82 9.60
N ARG A 219 7.81 22.98 10.14
CA ARG A 219 8.82 23.87 9.55
C ARG A 219 10.06 23.12 9.07
N GLY A 220 10.34 23.25 7.78
CA GLY A 220 11.52 22.67 7.13
C GLY A 220 11.49 21.15 6.94
N LYS A 221 10.47 20.44 7.42
CA LYS A 221 10.43 18.97 7.41
C LYS A 221 9.30 18.40 6.54
N GLY A 222 8.07 18.91 6.67
CA GLY A 222 6.93 18.27 6.02
C GLY A 222 5.57 18.77 6.50
N TYR A 223 4.55 17.95 6.32
CA TYR A 223 3.15 18.31 6.54
C TYR A 223 2.38 17.18 7.21
N ILE A 224 1.33 17.55 7.95
CA ILE A 224 0.34 16.62 8.50
C ILE A 224 -1.03 17.11 8.06
N LEU A 225 -1.90 16.22 7.63
CA LEU A 225 -3.31 16.53 7.39
C LEU A 225 -4.14 16.03 8.57
N HIS A 226 -4.90 16.93 9.15
CA HIS A 226 -5.90 16.65 10.15
C HIS A 226 -7.28 16.83 9.58
N LEU A 227 -8.20 16.01 10.05
CA LEU A 227 -9.62 16.22 9.86
C LEU A 227 -10.17 16.94 11.09
N ASN A 228 -10.90 18.03 10.88
CA ASN A 228 -11.62 18.71 11.94
C ASN A 228 -13.02 18.10 12.05
N GLU A 229 -13.37 17.61 13.24
CA GLU A 229 -14.71 17.06 13.53
C GLU A 229 -15.78 18.16 13.57
#